data_AF-A0A958PT86-F1
#
_entry.id   AF-A0A958PT86-F1
#
_cell.length_a   1.000
_cell.length_b   1.000
_cell.length_c   1.000
_cell.angle_alpha   90.00
_cell.angle_beta   90.00
_cell.angle_gamma   90.00
#
_symmetry.space_group_name_H-M   'P 1'
#
loop_
_entity.id
_entity.type
_entity.pdbx_description
1 polymer ?
#
loop_
_entity_poly.entity_id
_entity_poly.type
_entity_poly.pdbx_seq_one_letter_code
_entity_poly.pdbx_strand_id
1 'polypeptide(L)'
;MQNYPDCDYNFYLQASSLQRNKKKTSLVLWLTVVTMVIEIAAGAITGSMALMADGWHMATHAAALFIAFITYYLATSKKVANNLNFGGGKIIPLGGYTSALFLLVMVFWIAYESFERLLNPIEVHYREALFVAIVGLVVNLVSAFILGHDHSNSHTSDEAGSFHESHSHHHGHSHSHDHNLKGAYIHVLADAVTSVGAIMALLLAPYFQWPWLDPMMGLVGSLVILWWAIGLLKATSWELLDGHALSIDYNQVKHQLLDLGADVVDLHIWKIAPDAHAAEIVLIDHKNLGSLHYKKLIKHNFPIDHVGIDISSPPGSSESPHL
;
A
#
# COMPACT_ATOMS: atom_id res chain seq x y z
N MET A 1 3.19 -19.89 -39.03
CA MET A 1 2.58 -19.22 -37.86
C MET A 1 3.72 -18.71 -37.00
N GLN A 2 3.87 -17.38 -36.97
CA GLN A 2 4.91 -16.70 -36.18
C GLN A 2 4.57 -16.91 -34.70
N ASN A 3 5.45 -17.57 -33.96
CA ASN A 3 5.35 -17.66 -32.49
C ASN A 3 5.46 -16.24 -31.93
N TYR A 4 4.32 -15.64 -31.58
CA TYR A 4 4.33 -14.54 -30.64
C TYR A 4 4.85 -15.10 -29.32
N PRO A 5 5.82 -14.44 -28.65
CA PRO A 5 6.21 -14.86 -27.32
C PRO A 5 4.94 -14.90 -26.47
N ASP A 6 4.67 -16.04 -25.84
CA ASP A 6 3.59 -16.19 -24.88
C ASP A 6 3.62 -14.96 -23.98
N CYS A 7 2.50 -14.22 -23.90
CA CYS A 7 2.30 -13.20 -22.88
C CYS A 7 2.30 -13.92 -21.52
N ASP A 8 3.48 -14.26 -21.01
CA ASP A 8 3.62 -14.95 -19.74
C ASP A 8 3.41 -13.92 -18.64
N TYR A 9 2.15 -13.76 -18.25
CA TYR A 9 1.70 -12.84 -17.20
C TYR A 9 2.33 -13.12 -15.82
N ASN A 10 3.09 -14.21 -15.66
CA ASN A 10 3.78 -14.55 -14.42
C ASN A 10 5.03 -13.70 -14.16
N PHE A 11 5.55 -12.97 -15.15
CA PHE A 11 6.84 -12.29 -15.02
C PHE A 11 6.82 -11.12 -14.02
N TYR A 12 5.65 -10.53 -13.74
CA TYR A 12 5.53 -9.35 -12.86
C TYR A 12 5.51 -9.68 -11.35
N LEU A 13 5.46 -10.96 -10.97
CA LEU A 13 5.37 -11.37 -9.56
C LEU A 13 6.64 -12.05 -9.04
N GLN A 14 7.65 -12.25 -9.90
CA GLN A 14 8.84 -13.02 -9.58
C GLN A 14 10.05 -12.12 -9.30
N ALA A 15 9.91 -11.15 -8.38
CA ALA A 15 11.05 -10.40 -7.87
C ALA A 15 11.80 -11.22 -6.80
N SER A 16 13.03 -11.61 -7.14
CA SER A 16 13.93 -12.48 -6.39
C SER A 16 14.73 -11.75 -5.29
N SER A 17 14.06 -10.98 -4.43
CA SER A 17 14.73 -10.20 -3.36
C SER A 17 14.60 -10.79 -1.94
N LEU A 18 13.80 -11.83 -1.73
CA LEU A 18 13.45 -12.36 -0.39
C LEU A 18 14.49 -13.28 0.28
N GLN A 19 15.67 -13.52 -0.32
CA GLN A 19 16.62 -14.49 0.24
C GLN A 19 17.68 -13.87 1.17
N ARG A 20 17.92 -12.56 1.09
CA ARG A 20 18.90 -11.87 1.94
C ARG A 20 18.15 -11.27 3.13
N ASN A 21 18.06 -12.05 4.23
CA ASN A 21 17.44 -11.72 5.54
C ASN A 21 16.09 -12.37 5.90
N LYS A 22 15.62 -13.41 5.20
CA LYS A 22 14.40 -14.17 5.57
C LYS A 22 14.31 -14.53 7.07
N LYS A 23 15.44 -14.86 7.70
CA LYS A 23 15.52 -15.16 9.14
C LYS A 23 15.29 -13.93 10.03
N LYS A 24 15.86 -12.78 9.70
CA LYS A 24 15.68 -11.53 10.47
C LYS A 24 14.24 -11.03 10.33
N THR A 25 13.71 -10.97 9.11
CA THR A 25 12.32 -10.55 8.84
C THR A 25 11.31 -11.49 9.51
N SER A 26 11.54 -12.81 9.46
CA SER A 26 10.66 -13.77 10.14
C SER A 26 10.75 -13.65 11.67
N LEU A 27 11.94 -13.39 12.23
CA LEU A 27 12.12 -13.19 13.66
C LEU A 27 11.38 -11.93 14.13
N VAL A 28 11.56 -10.81 13.43
CA VAL A 28 10.86 -9.55 13.74
C VAL A 28 9.35 -9.71 13.64
N LEU A 29 8.85 -10.37 12.58
CA LEU A 29 7.42 -10.64 12.43
C LEU A 29 6.85 -11.43 13.62
N TRP A 30 7.52 -12.51 14.02
CA TRP A 30 7.07 -13.30 15.18
C TRP A 30 7.14 -12.53 16.48
N LEU A 31 8.18 -11.71 16.66
CA LEU A 31 8.35 -10.87 17.83
C LEU A 31 7.20 -9.87 17.95
N THR A 32 6.87 -9.17 16.86
CA THR A 32 5.74 -8.22 16.77
C THR A 32 4.39 -8.89 17.02
N VAL A 33 4.14 -10.08 16.44
CA VAL A 33 2.88 -10.82 16.65
C VAL A 33 2.74 -11.26 18.12
N VAL A 34 3.82 -11.71 18.74
CA VAL A 34 3.80 -12.12 20.15
C VAL A 34 3.54 -10.92 21.06
N THR A 35 4.22 -9.79 20.84
CA THR A 35 3.98 -8.58 21.65
C THR A 35 2.57 -8.04 21.47
N MET A 36 2.05 -8.00 20.26
CA MET A 36 0.66 -7.63 19.97
C MET A 36 -0.34 -8.46 20.79
N VAL A 37 -0.18 -9.79 20.84
CA VAL A 37 -1.06 -10.66 21.64
C VAL A 37 -0.94 -10.33 23.13
N ILE A 38 0.28 -10.08 23.61
CA ILE A 38 0.53 -9.71 25.01
C ILE A 38 -0.13 -8.37 25.35
N GLU A 39 -0.03 -7.36 24.48
CA GLU A 39 -0.62 -6.04 24.70
C GLU A 39 -2.15 -6.07 24.68
N ILE A 40 -2.77 -6.78 23.74
CA ILE A 40 -4.22 -6.95 23.71
C ILE A 40 -4.71 -7.65 24.98
N ALA A 41 -4.05 -8.75 25.37
CA ALA A 41 -4.42 -9.49 26.57
C ALA A 41 -4.23 -8.64 27.84
N ALA A 42 -3.10 -7.94 27.95
CA ALA A 42 -2.79 -7.06 29.07
C ALA A 42 -3.76 -5.88 29.13
N GLY A 43 -4.08 -5.24 28.00
CA GLY A 43 -5.06 -4.15 27.94
C GLY A 43 -6.44 -4.60 28.41
N ALA A 44 -6.87 -5.80 28.01
CA ALA A 44 -8.13 -6.39 28.47
C ALA A 44 -8.12 -6.72 29.97
N ILE A 45 -7.03 -7.28 30.51
CA ILE A 45 -6.90 -7.65 31.93
C ILE A 45 -6.75 -6.41 32.83
N THR A 46 -6.01 -5.40 32.37
CA THR A 46 -5.72 -4.19 33.14
C THR A 46 -6.78 -3.11 33.02
N GLY A 47 -7.70 -3.23 32.05
CA GLY A 47 -8.69 -2.22 31.76
C GLY A 47 -8.15 -1.00 30.99
N SER A 48 -6.89 -1.02 30.54
CA SER A 48 -6.30 0.10 29.78
C SER A 48 -6.74 0.11 28.31
N MET A 49 -7.45 1.16 27.92
CA MET A 49 -7.78 1.43 26.52
C MET A 49 -6.60 1.92 25.72
N ALA A 50 -5.68 2.66 26.31
CA ALA A 50 -4.49 3.11 25.60
C ALA A 50 -3.66 1.91 25.11
N LEU A 51 -3.48 0.90 25.98
CA LEU A 51 -2.79 -0.34 25.64
C LEU A 51 -3.60 -1.22 24.67
N MET A 52 -4.93 -1.32 24.84
CA MET A 52 -5.76 -2.05 23.87
C MET A 52 -5.72 -1.40 22.48
N ALA A 53 -5.75 -0.07 22.39
CA ALA A 53 -5.70 0.63 21.11
C ALA A 53 -4.39 0.38 20.36
N ASP A 54 -3.25 0.39 21.07
CA ASP A 54 -1.94 0.05 20.48
C ASP A 54 -1.88 -1.42 20.04
N GLY A 55 -2.34 -2.35 20.89
CA GLY A 55 -2.39 -3.77 20.54
C GLY A 55 -3.30 -4.06 19.33
N TRP A 56 -4.48 -3.43 19.26
CA TRP A 56 -5.38 -3.57 18.12
C TRP A 56 -4.84 -2.92 16.85
N HIS A 57 -4.10 -1.81 16.96
CA HIS A 57 -3.37 -1.23 15.84
C HIS A 57 -2.41 -2.26 15.24
N MET A 58 -1.59 -2.89 16.07
CA MET A 58 -0.66 -3.95 15.64
C MET A 58 -1.40 -5.19 15.08
N ALA A 59 -2.60 -5.50 15.59
CA ALA A 59 -3.42 -6.57 15.04
C ALA A 59 -3.97 -6.28 13.66
N THR A 60 -4.33 -5.02 13.38
CA THR A 60 -4.76 -4.64 12.04
C THR A 60 -3.63 -4.74 11.02
N HIS A 61 -2.39 -4.46 11.45
CA HIS A 61 -1.18 -4.71 10.68
C HIS A 61 -1.00 -6.19 10.36
N ALA A 62 -1.07 -7.06 11.37
CA ALA A 62 -0.99 -8.51 11.17
C ALA A 62 -2.09 -9.04 10.23
N ALA A 63 -3.33 -8.54 10.36
CA ALA A 63 -4.44 -8.91 9.48
C ALA A 63 -4.22 -8.44 8.03
N ALA A 64 -3.72 -7.22 7.83
CA ALA A 64 -3.39 -6.69 6.51
C ALA A 64 -2.31 -7.55 5.83
N LEU A 65 -1.24 -7.92 6.55
CA LEU A 65 -0.20 -8.81 6.03
C LEU A 65 -0.75 -10.19 5.65
N PHE A 66 -1.66 -10.75 6.45
CA PHE A 66 -2.30 -12.02 6.15
C PHE A 66 -3.16 -11.95 4.88
N ILE A 67 -3.97 -10.90 4.72
CA ILE A 67 -4.76 -10.66 3.50
C ILE A 67 -3.83 -10.48 2.29
N ALA A 68 -2.76 -9.72 2.46
CA ALA A 68 -1.80 -9.47 1.41
C ALA A 68 -1.07 -10.77 0.99
N PHE A 69 -0.75 -11.66 1.94
CA PHE A 69 -0.21 -12.99 1.65
C PHE A 69 -1.18 -13.83 0.80
N ILE A 70 -2.47 -13.87 1.20
CA ILE A 70 -3.50 -14.59 0.45
C ILE A 70 -3.65 -14.02 -0.96
N THR A 71 -3.74 -12.70 -1.09
CA THR A 71 -3.93 -12.05 -2.39
C THR A 71 -2.73 -12.21 -3.30
N TYR A 72 -1.50 -12.17 -2.77
CA TYR A 72 -0.30 -12.51 -3.52
C TYR A 72 -0.30 -13.97 -3.99
N TYR A 73 -0.65 -14.91 -3.11
CA TYR A 73 -0.77 -16.33 -3.47
C TYR A 73 -1.82 -16.55 -4.57
N LEU A 74 -2.96 -15.85 -4.51
CA LEU A 74 -3.99 -15.90 -5.54
C LEU A 74 -3.54 -15.23 -6.84
N ALA A 75 -2.87 -14.09 -6.77
CA ALA A 75 -2.35 -13.36 -7.94
C ALA A 75 -1.31 -14.16 -8.72
N THR A 76 -0.48 -14.93 -8.02
CA THR A 76 0.55 -15.82 -8.61
C THR A 76 0.03 -17.18 -9.06
N SER A 77 -1.22 -17.52 -8.72
CA SER A 77 -1.81 -18.79 -9.10
C SER A 77 -2.17 -18.79 -10.59
N LYS A 78 -1.50 -19.63 -11.39
CA LYS A 78 -1.79 -19.79 -12.83
C LYS A 78 -3.27 -20.06 -13.11
N LYS A 79 -3.94 -20.84 -12.26
CA LYS A 79 -5.38 -21.14 -12.39
C LYS A 79 -6.24 -19.89 -12.30
N VAL A 80 -5.90 -18.98 -11.39
CA VAL A 80 -6.64 -17.73 -11.19
C VAL A 80 -6.26 -16.71 -12.26
N ALA A 81 -4.96 -16.54 -12.51
CA ALA A 81 -4.45 -15.60 -13.50
C ALA A 81 -4.99 -15.87 -14.92
N ASN A 82 -5.11 -17.15 -15.32
CA ASN A 82 -5.65 -17.51 -16.64
C ASN A 82 -7.14 -17.18 -16.82
N ASN A 83 -7.88 -16.96 -15.74
CA ASN A 83 -9.30 -16.58 -15.78
C ASN A 83 -9.49 -15.05 -15.80
N LEU A 84 -8.41 -14.25 -15.77
CA LEU A 84 -8.44 -12.79 -15.75
C LEU A 84 -7.76 -12.22 -17.00
N ASN A 85 -8.39 -11.24 -17.65
CA ASN A 85 -7.95 -10.69 -18.95
C ASN A 85 -6.51 -10.14 -18.96
N PHE A 86 -6.05 -9.59 -17.83
CA PHE A 86 -4.70 -9.04 -17.66
C PHE A 86 -3.89 -9.80 -16.58
N GLY A 87 -4.32 -11.01 -16.23
CA GLY A 87 -3.71 -11.80 -15.15
C GLY A 87 -4.13 -11.39 -13.73
N GLY A 88 -3.41 -11.89 -12.73
CA GLY A 88 -3.75 -11.76 -11.31
C GLY A 88 -3.42 -10.41 -10.64
N GLY A 89 -2.87 -9.44 -11.38
CA GLY A 89 -2.35 -8.19 -10.81
C GLY A 89 -3.35 -7.41 -9.95
N LYS A 90 -4.59 -7.23 -10.44
CA LYS A 90 -5.66 -6.52 -9.73
C LYS A 90 -6.16 -7.20 -8.44
N ILE A 91 -5.75 -8.44 -8.16
CA ILE A 91 -6.06 -9.11 -6.89
C ILE A 91 -5.31 -8.45 -5.72
N ILE A 92 -4.14 -7.87 -5.97
CA ILE A 92 -3.33 -7.20 -4.96
C ILE A 92 -4.03 -5.93 -4.42
N PRO A 93 -4.44 -4.94 -5.24
CA PRO A 93 -5.19 -3.80 -4.75
C PRO A 93 -6.56 -4.18 -4.17
N LEU A 94 -7.18 -5.28 -4.62
CA LEU A 94 -8.39 -5.83 -3.99
C LEU A 94 -8.16 -6.28 -2.54
N GLY A 95 -7.01 -6.91 -2.28
CA GLY A 95 -6.57 -7.26 -0.94
C GLY A 95 -6.36 -6.03 -0.07
N GLY A 96 -5.66 -5.03 -0.61
CA GLY A 96 -5.48 -3.74 0.05
C GLY A 96 -6.82 -3.07 0.42
N TYR A 97 -7.77 -3.03 -0.51
CA TYR A 97 -9.11 -2.49 -0.27
C TYR A 97 -9.84 -3.25 0.84
N THR A 98 -9.77 -4.58 0.83
CA THR A 98 -10.39 -5.43 1.85
C THR A 98 -9.75 -5.20 3.23
N SER A 99 -8.42 -5.08 3.31
CA SER A 99 -7.73 -4.76 4.56
C SER A 99 -8.12 -3.38 5.12
N ALA A 100 -8.34 -2.38 4.25
CA ALA A 100 -8.82 -1.06 4.64
C ALA A 100 -10.22 -1.11 5.28
N LEU A 101 -11.11 -1.97 4.78
CA LEU A 101 -12.44 -2.16 5.37
C LEU A 101 -12.34 -2.79 6.77
N PHE A 102 -11.48 -3.79 6.96
CA PHE A 102 -11.24 -4.36 8.30
C PHE A 102 -10.68 -3.31 9.27
N LEU A 103 -9.74 -2.48 8.83
CA LEU A 103 -9.22 -1.35 9.60
C LEU A 103 -10.34 -0.41 10.04
N LEU A 104 -11.27 -0.04 9.14
CA LEU A 104 -12.41 0.82 9.48
C LEU A 104 -13.31 0.20 10.56
N VAL A 105 -13.60 -1.09 10.46
CA VAL A 105 -14.39 -1.79 11.50
C VAL A 105 -13.69 -1.69 12.86
N MET A 106 -12.38 -1.93 12.90
CA MET A 106 -11.60 -1.84 14.14
C MET A 106 -11.53 -0.42 14.69
N VAL A 107 -11.39 0.60 13.84
CA VAL A 107 -11.42 2.00 14.24
C VAL A 107 -12.73 2.34 14.96
N PHE A 108 -13.88 2.00 14.37
CA PHE A 108 -15.17 2.31 14.97
C PHE A 108 -15.37 1.55 16.28
N TRP A 109 -14.89 0.31 16.37
CA TRP A 109 -14.91 -0.47 17.60
C TRP A 109 -14.09 0.19 18.72
N ILE A 110 -12.82 0.53 18.46
CA ILE A 110 -11.94 1.18 19.45
C ILE A 110 -12.51 2.54 19.87
N ALA A 111 -13.03 3.33 18.91
CA ALA A 111 -13.62 4.62 19.19
C ALA A 111 -14.87 4.50 20.08
N TYR A 112 -15.73 3.51 19.81
CA TYR A 112 -16.91 3.20 20.61
C TYR A 112 -16.52 2.83 22.06
N GLU A 113 -15.63 1.85 22.24
CA GLU A 113 -15.15 1.42 23.56
C GLU A 113 -14.48 2.57 24.34
N SER A 114 -13.67 3.37 23.65
CA SER A 114 -12.98 4.52 24.26
C SER A 114 -13.98 5.58 24.71
N PHE A 115 -15.01 5.84 23.90
CA PHE A 115 -16.07 6.78 24.24
C PHE A 115 -16.93 6.27 25.41
N GLU A 116 -17.27 4.99 25.43
CA GLU A 116 -18.02 4.38 26.54
C GLU A 116 -17.25 4.50 27.85
N ARG A 117 -15.92 4.28 27.85
CA ARG A 117 -15.08 4.42 29.06
C ARG A 117 -14.83 5.85 29.50
N LEU A 118 -15.00 6.84 28.62
CA LEU A 118 -15.04 8.25 29.04
C LEU A 118 -16.30 8.58 29.84
N LEU A 119 -17.43 7.97 29.47
CA LEU A 119 -18.71 8.17 30.16
C LEU A 119 -18.84 7.30 31.42
N ASN A 120 -18.30 6.08 31.36
CA ASN A 120 -18.33 5.10 32.44
C ASN A 120 -16.89 4.66 32.77
N PRO A 121 -16.16 5.43 33.61
CA PRO A 121 -14.78 5.11 33.95
C PRO A 121 -14.64 3.74 34.60
N ILE A 122 -13.73 2.94 34.07
CA ILE A 122 -13.32 1.65 34.63
C ILE A 122 -11.99 1.84 35.36
N GLU A 123 -11.77 1.11 36.45
CA GLU A 123 -10.48 1.12 37.14
C GLU A 123 -9.39 0.50 36.25
N VAL A 124 -8.30 1.24 36.06
CA VAL A 124 -7.14 0.80 35.27
C VAL A 124 -6.02 0.37 36.20
N HIS A 125 -5.50 -0.84 36.00
CA HIS A 125 -4.27 -1.32 36.63
C HIS A 125 -3.03 -0.70 35.96
N TYR A 126 -2.79 0.58 36.24
CA TYR A 126 -1.81 1.41 35.54
C TYR A 126 -0.39 0.85 35.58
N ARG A 127 0.03 0.22 36.68
CA ARG A 127 1.41 -0.26 36.84
C ARG A 127 1.69 -1.44 35.92
N GLU A 128 0.77 -2.40 35.89
CA GLU A 128 0.81 -3.58 35.03
C GLU A 128 0.71 -3.17 33.56
N ALA A 129 -0.22 -2.27 33.23
CA ALA A 129 -0.39 -1.76 31.87
C ALA A 129 0.85 -1.02 31.38
N LEU A 130 1.43 -0.14 32.20
CA LEU A 130 2.62 0.63 31.87
C LEU A 130 3.82 -0.28 31.62
N PHE A 131 4.00 -1.33 32.43
CA PHE A 131 5.08 -2.29 32.23
C PHE A 131 4.98 -2.95 30.86
N VAL A 132 3.78 -3.40 30.48
CA VAL A 132 3.57 -4.04 29.18
C VAL A 132 3.76 -3.04 28.03
N ALA A 133 3.25 -1.82 28.15
CA ALA A 133 3.43 -0.76 27.14
C ALA A 133 4.92 -0.44 26.90
N ILE A 134 5.73 -0.38 27.95
CA ILE A 134 7.18 -0.15 27.83
C ILE A 134 7.86 -1.33 27.12
N VAL A 135 7.49 -2.57 27.48
CA VAL A 135 8.03 -3.77 26.81
C VAL A 135 7.66 -3.77 25.32
N GLY A 136 6.41 -3.45 24.98
CA GLY A 136 5.94 -3.30 23.60
C GLY A 136 6.77 -2.28 22.81
N LEU A 137 6.93 -1.07 23.34
CA LEU A 137 7.76 -0.03 22.71
C LEU A 137 9.21 -0.49 22.52
N VAL A 138 9.83 -1.10 23.53
CA VAL A 138 11.20 -1.62 23.41
C VAL A 138 11.30 -2.65 22.31
N VAL A 139 10.34 -3.57 22.22
CA VAL A 139 10.30 -4.59 21.18
C VAL A 139 10.14 -3.94 19.79
N ASN A 140 9.23 -2.98 19.63
CA ASN A 140 9.05 -2.27 18.36
C ASN A 140 10.34 -1.55 17.92
N LEU A 141 11.06 -0.90 18.85
CA LEU A 141 12.35 -0.26 18.56
C LEU A 141 13.44 -1.27 18.20
N VAL A 142 13.51 -2.41 18.90
CA VAL A 142 14.45 -3.49 18.59
C VAL A 142 14.15 -4.09 17.21
N SER A 143 12.89 -4.30 16.89
CA SER A 143 12.43 -4.74 15.56
C SER A 143 12.89 -3.78 14.47
N ALA A 144 12.68 -2.47 14.66
CA ALA A 144 13.14 -1.44 13.73
C ALA A 144 14.68 -1.45 13.57
N PHE A 145 15.43 -1.60 14.65
CA PHE A 145 16.90 -1.65 14.60
C PHE A 145 17.44 -2.89 13.91
N ILE A 146 16.83 -4.07 14.14
CA ILE A 146 17.23 -5.34 13.49
C ILE A 146 17.07 -5.25 11.97
N LEU A 147 16.06 -4.51 11.50
CA LEU A 147 15.79 -4.30 10.09
C LEU A 147 16.65 -3.18 9.48
N GLY A 148 17.01 -2.15 10.26
CA GLY A 148 17.73 -0.97 9.77
C GLY A 148 19.24 -1.10 9.55
N HIS A 149 19.89 -2.18 10.01
CA HIS A 149 21.36 -2.24 10.11
C HIS A 149 22.13 -2.74 8.85
N ASP A 150 21.47 -3.00 7.70
CA ASP A 150 22.12 -3.61 6.53
C ASP A 150 22.40 -2.65 5.34
N HIS A 151 22.45 -1.32 5.56
CA HIS A 151 22.72 -0.34 4.49
C HIS A 151 24.12 0.28 4.60
N SER A 152 25.16 -0.49 4.27
CA SER A 152 26.44 0.10 3.83
C SER A 152 26.99 -0.68 2.62
N ASN A 153 27.17 0.05 1.52
CA ASN A 153 27.85 -0.34 0.27
C ASN A 153 27.16 -1.39 -0.62
N SER A 154 26.40 -0.95 -1.63
CA SER A 154 26.60 -1.34 -3.05
C SER A 154 25.43 -0.89 -3.94
N HIS A 155 25.77 -0.73 -5.21
CA HIS A 155 25.03 -0.10 -6.30
C HIS A 155 23.68 -0.73 -6.65
N THR A 156 22.79 0.14 -7.15
CA THR A 156 21.68 -0.11 -8.09
C THR A 156 20.81 -1.33 -7.84
N SER A 157 19.59 -1.10 -7.32
CA SER A 157 18.50 -2.07 -7.48
C SER A 157 17.15 -1.39 -7.30
N ASP A 158 16.40 -1.33 -8.39
CA ASP A 158 14.96 -1.11 -8.42
C ASP A 158 14.27 -2.12 -7.50
N GLU A 159 13.52 -1.60 -6.53
CA GLU A 159 12.98 -2.32 -5.39
C GLU A 159 11.60 -2.90 -5.69
N ALA A 160 11.53 -4.23 -5.82
CA ALA A 160 10.28 -4.98 -5.76
C ALA A 160 10.29 -5.92 -4.54
N GLY A 161 9.29 -5.73 -3.67
CA GLY A 161 8.67 -6.81 -2.89
C GLY A 161 9.28 -7.18 -1.53
N SER A 162 9.66 -6.21 -0.69
CA SER A 162 9.83 -6.42 0.75
C SER A 162 8.51 -6.14 1.46
N PHE A 163 7.93 -7.17 2.10
CA PHE A 163 6.71 -7.09 2.90
C PHE A 163 6.99 -6.40 4.25
N HIS A 164 7.32 -5.12 4.17
CA HIS A 164 7.14 -4.16 5.26
C HIS A 164 5.92 -3.33 4.92
N GLU A 165 5.05 -3.16 5.90
CA GLU A 165 3.82 -2.40 5.77
C GLU A 165 4.16 -0.93 5.51
N SER A 166 4.14 -0.54 4.24
CA SER A 166 4.26 0.85 3.82
C SER A 166 2.92 1.29 3.23
N HIS A 167 1.99 1.64 4.10
CA HIS A 167 0.83 2.44 3.73
C HIS A 167 1.25 3.91 3.62
N SER A 168 1.78 4.34 2.47
CA SER A 168 2.12 5.74 2.21
C SER A 168 0.99 6.47 1.48
N HIS A 169 0.46 7.53 2.10
CA HIS A 169 -0.38 8.54 1.45
C HIS A 169 0.47 9.62 0.77
N HIS A 170 0.01 10.02 -0.42
CA HIS A 170 0.16 11.29 -1.14
C HIS A 170 1.51 12.05 -1.13
N HIS A 171 2.07 12.31 -2.32
CA HIS A 171 1.99 13.58 -3.07
C HIS A 171 2.89 13.48 -4.31
N GLY A 172 2.41 13.98 -5.46
CA GLY A 172 3.25 14.12 -6.64
C GLY A 172 4.40 15.07 -6.35
N HIS A 173 5.62 14.62 -6.62
CA HIS A 173 6.70 15.36 -7.27
C HIS A 173 7.80 14.34 -7.62
N SER A 174 8.30 14.47 -8.84
CA SER A 174 9.45 13.74 -9.38
C SER A 174 10.63 13.75 -8.41
N HIS A 175 11.16 12.58 -8.04
CA HIS A 175 12.59 12.23 -7.96
C HIS A 175 12.72 10.80 -7.40
N SER A 176 13.19 9.88 -8.24
CA SER A 176 13.35 8.46 -7.96
C SER A 176 14.60 8.20 -7.11
N HIS A 177 14.44 7.98 -5.79
CA HIS A 177 15.24 7.04 -4.98
C HIS A 177 14.92 7.03 -3.46
N ASP A 178 14.08 7.95 -2.93
CA ASP A 178 13.87 8.13 -1.48
C ASP A 178 12.59 7.52 -0.87
N HIS A 179 11.73 6.88 -1.67
CA HIS A 179 10.33 6.65 -1.26
C HIS A 179 10.13 5.45 -0.33
N ASN A 180 10.92 4.37 -0.49
CA ASN A 180 10.84 3.21 0.40
C ASN A 180 11.33 3.52 1.83
N LEU A 181 12.40 4.29 1.96
CA LEU A 181 12.92 4.76 3.25
C LEU A 181 11.91 5.68 3.95
N LYS A 182 11.28 6.58 3.20
CA LYS A 182 10.26 7.48 3.72
C LYS A 182 9.00 6.72 4.18
N GLY A 183 8.58 5.69 3.44
CA GLY A 183 7.44 4.84 3.80
C GLY A 183 7.65 4.06 5.09
N ALA A 184 8.78 3.35 5.20
CA ALA A 184 9.14 2.61 6.42
C ALA A 184 9.35 3.54 7.63
N TYR A 185 9.95 4.72 7.42
CA TYR A 185 10.13 5.73 8.47
C TYR A 185 8.80 6.28 9.00
N ILE A 186 7.86 6.62 8.11
CA ILE A 186 6.54 7.13 8.51
C ILE A 186 5.73 6.08 9.28
N HIS A 187 5.84 4.81 8.89
CA HIS A 187 5.20 3.70 9.60
C HIS A 187 5.74 3.54 11.03
N VAL A 188 7.07 3.43 11.18
CA VAL A 188 7.70 3.34 12.51
C VAL A 188 7.42 4.58 13.36
N LEU A 189 7.38 5.76 12.76
CA LEU A 189 7.05 7.00 13.48
C LEU A 189 5.64 6.95 14.07
N ALA A 190 4.68 6.39 13.35
CA ALA A 190 3.32 6.33 13.82
C ALA A 190 3.07 5.24 14.86
N ASP A 191 3.70 4.07 14.73
CA ASP A 191 3.76 3.07 15.81
C ASP A 191 4.36 3.70 17.08
N ALA A 192 5.43 4.49 16.92
CA ALA A 192 6.02 5.21 18.04
C ALA A 192 5.07 6.25 18.63
N VAL A 193 4.29 6.96 17.82
CA VAL A 193 3.30 7.95 18.31
C VAL A 193 2.21 7.29 19.14
N THR A 194 1.67 6.15 18.71
CA THR A 194 0.62 5.44 19.46
C THR A 194 1.18 4.84 20.76
N SER A 195 2.32 4.14 20.70
CA SER A 195 2.94 3.54 21.89
C SER A 195 3.44 4.58 22.89
N VAL A 196 4.09 5.66 22.44
CA VAL A 196 4.56 6.74 23.33
C VAL A 196 3.37 7.48 23.93
N GLY A 197 2.32 7.75 23.13
CA GLY A 197 1.09 8.34 23.63
C GLY A 197 0.43 7.49 24.71
N ALA A 198 0.40 6.17 24.53
CA ALA A 198 -0.13 5.23 25.51
C ALA A 198 0.68 5.22 26.82
N ILE A 199 2.02 5.20 26.73
CA ILE A 199 2.91 5.29 27.90
C ILE A 199 2.69 6.61 28.66
N MET A 200 2.59 7.73 27.93
CA MET A 200 2.33 9.03 28.52
C MET A 200 0.97 9.05 29.23
N ALA A 201 -0.07 8.49 28.61
CA ALA A 201 -1.39 8.37 29.24
C ALA A 201 -1.34 7.55 30.55
N LEU A 202 -0.66 6.41 30.52
CA LEU A 202 -0.51 5.51 31.68
C LEU A 202 0.36 6.08 32.81
N LEU A 203 1.31 6.97 32.49
CA LEU A 203 2.12 7.69 33.49
C LEU A 203 1.35 8.87 34.10
N LEU A 204 0.71 9.68 33.26
CA LEU A 204 0.11 10.94 33.68
C LEU A 204 -1.26 10.75 34.33
N ALA A 205 -2.06 9.76 33.90
CA ALA A 205 -3.37 9.48 34.46
C ALA A 205 -3.35 9.24 35.99
N PRO A 206 -2.51 8.33 36.54
CA PRO A 206 -2.43 8.15 37.99
C PRO A 206 -1.73 9.32 38.70
N TYR A 207 -0.76 9.98 38.06
CA TYR A 207 -0.03 11.10 38.66
C TYR A 207 -0.93 12.32 38.90
N PHE A 208 -1.76 12.67 37.92
CA PHE A 208 -2.69 13.82 38.00
C PHE A 208 -4.11 13.44 38.43
N GLN A 209 -4.39 12.15 38.67
CA GLN A 209 -5.73 11.63 38.96
C GLN A 209 -6.73 11.93 37.82
N TRP A 210 -6.27 11.76 36.58
CA TRP A 210 -7.06 11.97 35.35
C TRP A 210 -7.39 10.63 34.68
N PRO A 211 -8.40 9.88 35.17
CA PRO A 211 -8.74 8.56 34.64
C PRO A 211 -9.23 8.59 33.19
N TRP A 212 -9.69 9.75 32.72
CA TRP A 212 -10.15 9.96 31.35
C TRP A 212 -9.01 9.98 30.31
N LEU A 213 -7.74 10.12 30.75
CA LEU A 213 -6.61 10.25 29.84
C LEU A 213 -6.32 8.96 29.07
N ASP A 214 -6.48 7.80 29.71
CA ASP A 214 -6.33 6.49 29.08
C ASP A 214 -7.35 6.24 27.95
N PRO A 215 -8.68 6.38 28.16
CA PRO A 215 -9.65 6.24 27.08
C PRO A 215 -9.56 7.38 26.06
N MET A 216 -9.15 8.60 26.43
CA MET A 216 -8.87 9.65 25.45
C MET A 216 -7.74 9.24 24.51
N MET A 217 -6.67 8.62 25.02
CA MET A 217 -5.59 8.13 24.16
C MET A 217 -6.08 7.02 23.20
N GLY A 218 -7.03 6.19 23.63
CA GLY A 218 -7.71 5.24 22.74
C GLY A 218 -8.45 5.93 21.58
N LEU A 219 -9.13 7.05 21.84
CA LEU A 219 -9.74 7.88 20.78
C LEU A 219 -8.69 8.46 19.82
N VAL A 220 -7.59 9.01 20.36
CA VAL A 220 -6.49 9.54 19.54
C VAL A 220 -5.91 8.44 18.66
N GLY A 221 -5.64 7.26 19.20
CA GLY A 221 -5.22 6.08 18.45
C GLY A 221 -6.19 5.76 17.31
N SER A 222 -7.49 5.67 17.61
CA SER A 222 -8.51 5.39 16.59
C SER A 222 -8.52 6.40 15.42
N LEU A 223 -8.26 7.68 15.68
CA LEU A 223 -8.17 8.72 14.66
C LEU A 223 -6.93 8.59 13.77
N VAL A 224 -5.79 8.20 14.34
CA VAL A 224 -4.56 7.89 13.59
C VAL A 224 -4.82 6.73 12.63
N ILE A 225 -5.41 5.65 13.14
CA ILE A 225 -5.75 4.46 12.33
C ILE A 225 -6.79 4.82 11.25
N LEU A 226 -7.79 5.65 11.57
CA LEU A 226 -8.80 6.10 10.61
C LEU A 226 -8.18 6.84 9.43
N TRP A 227 -7.25 7.76 9.70
CA TRP A 227 -6.58 8.53 8.65
C TRP A 227 -5.88 7.60 7.65
N TRP A 228 -5.26 6.54 8.17
CA TRP A 228 -4.59 5.53 7.36
C TRP A 228 -5.55 4.67 6.56
N ALA A 229 -6.60 4.16 7.22
CA ALA A 229 -7.63 3.36 6.58
C ALA A 229 -8.28 4.11 5.41
N ILE A 230 -8.60 5.39 5.59
CA ILE A 230 -9.20 6.23 4.54
C ILE A 230 -8.27 6.35 3.34
N GLY A 231 -7.00 6.67 3.56
CA GLY A 231 -6.12 6.85 2.42
C GLY A 231 -5.78 5.52 1.74
N LEU A 232 -5.72 4.41 2.48
CA LEU A 232 -5.52 3.07 1.89
C LEU A 232 -6.71 2.69 1.02
N LEU A 233 -7.91 2.95 1.53
CA LEU A 233 -9.15 2.78 0.79
C LEU A 233 -9.15 3.64 -0.47
N LYS A 234 -8.75 4.91 -0.41
CA LYS A 234 -8.64 5.78 -1.58
C LYS A 234 -7.64 5.27 -2.62
N ALA A 235 -6.43 4.91 -2.19
CA ALA A 235 -5.38 4.44 -3.10
C ALA A 235 -5.76 3.13 -3.79
N THR A 236 -6.27 2.16 -3.04
CA THR A 236 -6.67 0.86 -3.58
C THR A 236 -7.94 0.96 -4.41
N SER A 237 -8.90 1.80 -4.03
CA SER A 237 -10.08 2.09 -4.86
C SER A 237 -9.69 2.75 -6.17
N TRP A 238 -8.73 3.69 -6.14
CA TRP A 238 -8.24 4.35 -7.34
C TRP A 238 -7.66 3.35 -8.34
N GLU A 239 -6.86 2.39 -7.86
CA GLU A 239 -6.30 1.33 -8.71
C GLU A 239 -7.38 0.36 -9.22
N LEU A 240 -8.37 0.02 -8.40
CA LEU A 240 -9.46 -0.87 -8.80
C LEU A 240 -10.42 -0.23 -9.80
N LEU A 241 -10.64 1.08 -9.70
CA LEU A 241 -11.51 1.87 -10.57
C LEU A 241 -10.83 2.30 -11.89
N ASP A 242 -9.65 1.75 -12.20
CA ASP A 242 -8.88 2.10 -13.40
C ASP A 242 -8.53 3.60 -13.46
N GLY A 243 -8.19 4.16 -12.30
CA GLY A 243 -7.67 5.51 -12.19
C GLY A 243 -6.37 5.68 -12.99
N HIS A 244 -6.11 6.91 -13.44
CA HIS A 244 -4.93 7.20 -14.26
C HIS A 244 -3.62 6.81 -13.56
N ALA A 245 -2.65 6.36 -14.36
CA ALA A 245 -1.32 6.00 -13.88
C ALA A 245 -0.56 7.26 -13.40
N LEU A 246 -0.49 7.46 -12.08
CA LEU A 246 0.19 8.60 -11.45
C LEU A 246 1.70 8.65 -11.72
N SER A 247 2.31 7.53 -12.09
CA SER A 247 3.74 7.37 -12.40
C SER A 247 4.11 7.84 -13.80
N ILE A 248 3.13 8.04 -14.70
CA ILE A 248 3.38 8.35 -16.10
C ILE A 248 2.83 9.74 -16.41
N ASP A 249 3.69 10.63 -16.90
CA ASP A 249 3.26 11.95 -17.34
C ASP A 249 2.55 11.87 -18.70
N TYR A 250 1.24 12.03 -18.67
CA TYR A 250 0.39 12.06 -19.86
C TYR A 250 0.82 13.11 -20.88
N ASN A 251 1.32 14.26 -20.42
CA ASN A 251 1.77 15.32 -21.32
C ASN A 251 3.06 14.91 -22.03
N GLN A 252 3.96 14.23 -21.34
CA GLN A 252 5.18 13.69 -21.95
C GLN A 252 4.85 12.67 -23.05
N VAL A 253 3.88 11.78 -22.81
CA VAL A 253 3.39 10.83 -23.82
C VAL A 253 2.80 11.58 -25.01
N LYS A 254 1.93 12.57 -24.78
CA LYS A 254 1.32 13.38 -25.84
C LYS A 254 2.35 14.15 -26.65
N HIS A 255 3.33 14.78 -26.00
CA HIS A 255 4.39 15.53 -26.68
C HIS A 255 5.24 14.63 -27.57
N GLN A 256 5.63 13.44 -27.10
CA GLN A 256 6.40 12.51 -27.94
C GLN A 256 5.62 12.03 -29.17
N LEU A 257 4.32 11.80 -29.04
CA LEU A 257 3.47 11.43 -30.18
C LEU A 257 3.31 12.60 -31.16
N LEU A 258 3.13 13.82 -30.65
CA LEU A 258 3.03 15.04 -31.45
C LEU A 258 4.31 15.29 -32.27
N ASP A 259 5.49 15.13 -31.68
CA ASP A 259 6.78 15.31 -32.36
C ASP A 259 6.95 14.35 -33.56
N LEU A 260 6.31 13.19 -33.48
CA LEU A 260 6.27 12.22 -34.58
C LEU A 260 5.22 12.53 -35.64
N GLY A 261 4.39 13.56 -35.45
CA GLY A 261 3.31 13.92 -36.37
C GLY A 261 2.03 13.10 -36.14
N ALA A 262 1.80 12.64 -34.92
CA ALA A 262 0.54 12.04 -34.49
C ALA A 262 -0.21 12.96 -33.55
N ASP A 263 -1.44 13.33 -33.91
CA ASP A 263 -2.33 14.05 -33.00
C ASP A 263 -3.07 13.05 -32.12
N VAL A 264 -2.95 13.18 -30.80
CA VAL A 264 -3.62 12.31 -29.84
C VAL A 264 -5.07 12.75 -29.67
N VAL A 265 -6.01 11.93 -30.11
CA VAL A 265 -7.45 12.13 -29.95
C VAL A 265 -7.91 11.69 -28.57
N ASP A 266 -7.45 10.50 -28.16
CA ASP A 266 -7.80 9.92 -26.86
C ASP A 266 -6.60 9.18 -26.26
N LEU A 267 -6.46 9.25 -24.93
CA LEU A 267 -5.36 8.64 -24.20
C LEU A 267 -5.81 8.23 -22.81
N HIS A 268 -5.86 6.92 -22.59
CA HIS A 268 -6.10 6.30 -21.30
C HIS A 268 -4.88 5.47 -20.91
N ILE A 269 -4.37 5.68 -19.71
CA ILE A 269 -3.26 4.90 -19.15
C ILE A 269 -3.64 4.52 -17.72
N TRP A 270 -3.74 3.23 -17.44
CA TRP A 270 -4.13 2.74 -16.12
C TRP A 270 -3.18 1.63 -15.66
N LYS A 271 -3.27 1.31 -14.37
CA LYS A 271 -2.43 0.31 -13.73
C LYS A 271 -3.12 -1.06 -13.75
N ILE A 272 -2.40 -2.10 -14.17
CA ILE A 272 -2.91 -3.48 -14.22
C ILE A 272 -2.23 -4.42 -13.21
N ALA A 273 -1.03 -4.07 -12.75
CA ALA A 273 -0.31 -4.72 -11.65
C ALA A 273 0.62 -3.71 -10.97
N PRO A 274 1.25 -4.02 -9.81
CA PRO A 274 2.11 -3.10 -9.07
C PRO A 274 3.14 -2.34 -9.90
N ASP A 275 3.76 -3.02 -10.87
CA ASP A 275 4.77 -2.46 -11.78
C ASP A 275 4.38 -2.60 -13.24
N ALA A 276 3.08 -2.79 -13.54
CA ALA A 276 2.61 -2.96 -14.91
C ALA A 276 1.47 -2.02 -15.27
N HIS A 277 1.58 -1.39 -16.44
CA HIS A 277 0.61 -0.42 -16.95
C HIS A 277 0.03 -0.84 -18.30
N ALA A 278 -1.21 -0.47 -18.53
CA ALA A 278 -1.88 -0.59 -19.81
C ALA A 278 -2.20 0.81 -20.35
N ALA A 279 -2.16 0.95 -21.67
CA ALA A 279 -2.59 2.16 -22.36
C ALA A 279 -3.47 1.84 -23.56
N GLU A 280 -4.47 2.68 -23.77
CA GLU A 280 -5.31 2.76 -24.95
C GLU A 280 -5.16 4.17 -25.54
N ILE A 281 -4.76 4.23 -26.80
CA ILE A 281 -4.40 5.47 -27.49
C ILE A 281 -5.14 5.53 -28.82
N VAL A 282 -5.91 6.58 -29.03
CA VAL A 282 -6.49 6.91 -30.34
C VAL A 282 -5.73 8.10 -30.90
N LEU A 283 -5.19 7.96 -32.11
CA LEU A 283 -4.39 9.01 -32.74
C LEU A 283 -4.74 9.22 -34.21
N ILE A 284 -4.48 10.42 -34.72
CA ILE A 284 -4.50 10.74 -36.15
C ILE A 284 -3.05 10.75 -36.63
N ASP A 285 -2.71 9.83 -37.52
CA ASP A 285 -1.35 9.62 -38.01
C ASP A 285 -1.09 10.38 -39.32
N HIS A 286 -0.55 11.60 -39.24
CA HIS A 286 -0.31 12.43 -40.43
C HIS A 286 0.85 11.92 -41.29
N LYS A 287 1.73 11.10 -40.73
CA LYS A 287 2.92 10.56 -41.42
C LYS A 287 2.73 9.12 -41.90
N ASN A 288 1.58 8.50 -41.65
CA ASN A 288 1.29 7.09 -41.99
C ASN A 288 2.38 6.12 -41.50
N LEU A 289 2.90 6.34 -40.28
CA LEU A 289 3.88 5.46 -39.62
C LEU A 289 3.26 4.13 -39.17
N GLY A 290 1.94 4.09 -38.96
CA GLY A 290 1.17 2.89 -38.60
C GLY A 290 1.23 2.52 -37.12
N SER A 291 0.23 1.77 -36.66
CA SER A 291 -0.01 1.50 -35.23
C SER A 291 1.13 0.72 -34.55
N LEU A 292 1.81 -0.16 -35.29
CA LEU A 292 2.93 -0.96 -34.78
C LEU A 292 4.15 -0.09 -34.46
N HIS A 293 4.36 1.01 -35.20
CA HIS A 293 5.48 1.92 -34.95
C HIS A 293 5.31 2.64 -33.62
N TYR A 294 4.16 3.28 -33.42
CA TYR A 294 3.81 3.95 -32.17
C TYR A 294 3.80 2.97 -30.99
N LYS A 295 3.31 1.73 -31.20
CA LYS A 295 3.31 0.70 -30.14
C LYS A 295 4.72 0.38 -29.64
N LYS A 296 5.69 0.25 -30.54
CA LYS A 296 7.09 -0.03 -30.19
C LYS A 296 7.72 1.16 -29.46
N LEU A 297 7.44 2.38 -29.92
CA LEU A 297 7.95 3.60 -29.30
C LEU A 297 7.46 3.74 -27.86
N ILE A 298 6.15 3.63 -27.65
CA ILE A 298 5.55 3.81 -26.32
C ILE A 298 6.11 2.78 -25.33
N LYS A 299 6.20 1.51 -25.75
CA LYS A 299 6.81 0.45 -24.93
C LYS A 299 8.29 0.66 -24.63
N HIS A 300 9.01 1.39 -25.47
CA HIS A 300 10.44 1.64 -25.28
C HIS A 300 10.70 2.85 -24.36
N ASN A 301 9.88 3.90 -24.49
CA ASN A 301 10.11 5.18 -23.82
C ASN A 301 9.37 5.29 -22.49
N PHE A 302 8.31 4.51 -22.29
CA PHE A 302 7.47 4.55 -21.10
C PHE A 302 7.32 3.15 -20.50
N PRO A 303 7.15 3.03 -19.16
CA PRO A 303 6.93 1.76 -18.47
C PRO A 303 5.49 1.26 -18.69
N ILE A 304 5.13 0.98 -19.95
CA ILE A 304 3.79 0.53 -20.36
C ILE A 304 3.89 -0.82 -21.05
N ASP A 305 3.28 -1.83 -20.44
CA ASP A 305 3.43 -3.24 -20.82
C ASP A 305 2.40 -3.68 -21.84
N HIS A 306 1.19 -3.12 -21.75
CA HIS A 306 0.11 -3.39 -22.69
C HIS A 306 -0.31 -2.10 -23.39
N VAL A 307 -0.29 -2.09 -24.72
CA VAL A 307 -0.64 -0.90 -25.51
C VAL A 307 -1.58 -1.29 -26.65
N GLY A 308 -2.77 -0.70 -26.64
CA GLY A 308 -3.70 -0.63 -27.76
C GLY A 308 -3.56 0.71 -28.46
N ILE A 309 -3.39 0.71 -29.78
CA ILE A 309 -3.35 1.93 -30.60
C ILE A 309 -4.36 1.77 -31.72
N ASP A 310 -5.30 2.72 -31.78
CA ASP A 310 -6.23 2.89 -32.89
C ASP A 310 -5.85 4.15 -33.70
N ILE A 311 -5.90 4.03 -35.03
CA ILE A 311 -5.58 5.14 -35.94
C ILE A 311 -6.88 5.61 -36.57
N SER A 312 -7.30 6.81 -36.17
CA SER A 312 -8.46 7.46 -36.72
C SER A 312 -8.11 8.27 -37.96
N SER A 313 -9.01 8.28 -38.93
CA SER A 313 -8.91 9.15 -40.10
C SER A 313 -9.22 10.61 -39.70
N PRO A 314 -8.61 11.61 -40.36
CA PRO A 314 -8.87 13.00 -40.06
C PRO A 314 -10.36 13.34 -40.23
N PRO A 315 -10.98 14.11 -39.31
CA PRO A 315 -12.37 14.53 -39.48
C PRO A 315 -12.50 15.36 -40.77
N GLY A 316 -13.16 14.78 -41.79
CA GLY A 316 -13.32 15.35 -43.12
C GLY A 316 -13.03 14.40 -44.29
N SER A 317 -12.36 13.27 -44.05
CA SER A 317 -12.27 12.19 -45.05
C SER A 317 -13.53 11.32 -44.96
N SER A 318 -14.64 11.76 -45.56
CA SER A 318 -15.73 10.85 -45.85
C SER A 318 -15.19 9.75 -46.75
N GLU A 319 -15.10 8.52 -46.24
CA GLU A 319 -15.06 7.35 -47.09
C GLU A 319 -16.31 7.41 -47.97
N SER A 320 -16.09 7.66 -49.26
CA SER A 320 -17.12 7.36 -50.25
C SER A 320 -17.27 5.85 -50.23
N PRO A 321 -18.49 5.30 -50.05
CA PRO A 321 -18.67 3.87 -50.22
C PRO A 321 -18.43 3.58 -51.70
N HIS A 322 -17.27 3.02 -52.02
CA HIS A 322 -17.03 2.44 -53.33
C HIS A 322 -17.95 1.21 -53.45
N LEU A 323 -18.97 1.38 -54.29
CA LEU A 323 -19.88 0.36 -54.82
C LEU A 323 -19.13 -0.86 -55.38
#